data_AF-A0A847VH99-F1
#
_entry.id   AF-A0A847VH99-F1
#
_cell.length_a   1.000
_cell.length_b   1.000
_cell.length_c   1.000
_cell.angle_alpha   90.00
_cell.angle_beta   90.00
_cell.angle_gamma   90.00
#
_symmetry.space_group_name_H-M   'P 1'
#
loop_
_entity.id
_entity.type
_entity.pdbx_description
1 polymer ?
#
loop_
_entity_poly.entity_id
_entity_poly.type
_entity_poly.pdbx_seq_one_letter_code
_entity_poly.pdbx_strand_id
1 'polypeptide(L)'
;MTVSSVADGAPAAALEARLVLLEQRLADLNAALCAPRADAVEQAAAGLQEALAGAVDHFQRAARQGGVPPPLRRRLALASGEVAAQREALARATAA
;
A
#
# COMPACT_ATOMS: atom_id res chain seq x y z
N MET A 1 -22.93 -0.75 30.06
CA MET A 1 -22.87 -0.48 28.62
C MET A 1 -21.90 0.67 28.41
N THR A 2 -20.60 0.38 28.39
CA THR A 2 -19.53 1.37 28.27
C THR A 2 -19.29 1.68 26.79
N VAL A 3 -19.39 2.96 26.46
CA VAL A 3 -19.10 3.52 25.14
C VAL A 3 -17.59 3.57 24.92
N SER A 4 -17.04 2.55 24.25
CA SER A 4 -15.63 2.54 23.85
C SER A 4 -15.43 3.33 22.56
N SER A 5 -14.88 4.54 22.74
CA SER A 5 -13.98 5.29 21.85
C SER A 5 -14.39 5.50 20.38
N VAL A 6 -15.15 6.56 20.14
CA VAL A 6 -15.34 7.19 18.80
C VAL A 6 -14.14 8.05 18.36
N ALA A 7 -13.12 8.22 19.22
CA ALA A 7 -11.91 9.00 18.91
C ALA A 7 -10.78 8.17 18.25
N ASP A 8 -10.83 6.83 18.37
CA ASP A 8 -9.84 5.92 17.75
C ASP A 8 -10.06 5.74 16.22
N GLY A 9 -11.20 6.22 15.70
CA GLY A 9 -11.57 6.04 14.30
C GLY A 9 -10.83 6.96 13.31
N ALA A 10 -10.37 8.14 13.74
CA ALA A 10 -9.68 9.08 12.86
C ALA A 10 -8.33 8.56 12.32
N PRO A 11 -7.42 8.01 13.15
CA PRO A 11 -6.20 7.38 12.63
C PRO A 11 -6.49 6.11 11.84
N ALA A 12 -7.51 5.33 12.21
CA ALA A 12 -7.91 4.14 11.46
C ALA A 12 -8.43 4.47 10.06
N ALA A 13 -9.27 5.51 9.92
CA ALA A 13 -9.78 5.97 8.63
C ALA A 13 -8.68 6.53 7.73
N ALA A 14 -7.70 7.23 8.30
CA ALA A 14 -6.52 7.70 7.56
C ALA A 14 -5.67 6.54 7.04
N LEU A 15 -5.43 5.51 7.86
CA LEU A 15 -4.72 4.30 7.46
C LEU A 15 -5.47 3.52 6.39
N GLU A 16 -6.80 3.43 6.51
CA GLU A 16 -7.65 2.78 5.53
C GLU A 16 -7.63 3.49 4.18
N ALA A 17 -7.75 4.82 4.15
CA ALA A 17 -7.63 5.60 2.92
C ALA A 17 -6.26 5.38 2.22
N ARG A 18 -5.19 5.22 3.00
CA ARG A 18 -3.85 4.91 2.46
C ARG A 18 -3.75 3.50 1.91
N LEU A 19 -4.38 2.52 2.56
CA LEU A 19 -4.46 1.16 2.03
C LEU A 19 -5.26 1.12 0.73
N VAL A 20 -6.40 1.81 0.66
CA VAL A 20 -7.21 1.90 -0.56
C VAL A 20 -6.40 2.54 -1.70
N LEU A 21 -5.64 3.59 -1.42
CA LEU A 21 -4.75 4.19 -2.41
C LEU A 21 -3.66 3.21 -2.87
N LEU A 22 -3.05 2.46 -1.96
CA LEU A 22 -2.04 1.46 -2.29
C LEU A 22 -2.61 0.33 -3.16
N GLU A 23 -3.78 -0.19 -2.81
CA GLU A 23 -4.51 -1.21 -3.56
C GLU A 23 -4.88 -0.70 -4.97
N GLN A 24 -5.32 0.55 -5.10
CA GLN A 24 -5.60 1.18 -6.39
C GLN A 24 -4.33 1.29 -7.24
N ARG A 25 -3.20 1.71 -6.66
CA ARG A 25 -1.92 1.81 -7.39
C ARG A 25 -1.40 0.46 -7.85
N LEU A 26 -1.63 -0.60 -7.07
CA LEU A 26 -1.33 -1.98 -7.49
C LEU A 26 -2.18 -2.38 -8.71
N ALA A 27 -3.47 -2.03 -8.73
CA ALA A 27 -4.34 -2.31 -9.86
C ALA A 27 -3.91 -1.53 -11.12
N ASP A 28 -3.59 -0.24 -10.98
CA ASP A 28 -3.07 0.59 -12.07
C ASP A 28 -1.75 0.05 -12.64
N LEU A 29 -0.83 -0.38 -11.79
CA LEU A 29 0.43 -0.99 -12.24
C LEU A 29 0.18 -2.30 -12.98
N ASN A 30 -0.70 -3.16 -12.49
CA ASN A 30 -1.05 -4.40 -13.18
C ASN A 30 -1.68 -4.14 -14.56
N ALA A 31 -2.55 -3.11 -14.66
CA ALA A 31 -3.10 -2.68 -15.94
C ALA A 31 -2.02 -2.13 -16.88
N ALA A 32 -1.07 -1.35 -16.36
CA ALA A 32 0.06 -0.82 -17.13
C ALA A 32 0.98 -1.94 -17.64
N LEU A 33 1.20 -3.00 -16.86
CA LEU A 33 2.00 -4.18 -17.25
C LEU A 33 1.36 -4.96 -18.42
N CYS A 34 0.04 -4.94 -18.56
CA CYS A 34 -0.64 -5.50 -19.72
C CYS A 34 -0.50 -4.63 -20.98
N ALA A 35 -0.07 -3.38 -20.85
CA ALA A 35 0.12 -2.46 -21.97
C ALA A 35 1.59 -2.44 -22.44
N PRO A 36 1.87 -2.27 -23.74
CA PRO A 36 3.23 -2.31 -24.29
C PRO A 36 4.05 -1.02 -24.03
N ARG A 37 3.70 -0.23 -23.01
CA ARG A 37 4.35 1.06 -22.73
C ARG A 37 5.23 1.00 -21.49
N ALA A 38 6.54 0.82 -21.70
CA ALA A 38 7.54 0.81 -20.63
C ALA A 38 7.48 2.07 -19.74
N ASP A 39 7.25 3.25 -20.34
CA ASP A 39 7.15 4.52 -19.62
C ASP A 39 5.93 4.57 -18.66
N ALA A 40 4.80 3.99 -19.07
CA ALA A 40 3.61 3.91 -18.21
C ALA A 40 3.81 2.95 -17.02
N VAL A 41 4.58 1.87 -17.23
CA VAL A 41 4.94 0.91 -16.17
C VAL A 41 5.88 1.56 -15.15
N GLU A 42 6.91 2.28 -15.61
CA GLU A 42 7.82 3.04 -14.73
C GLU A 42 7.08 4.09 -13.90
N GLN A 43 6.21 4.89 -14.52
CA GLN A 43 5.40 5.90 -13.80
C GLN A 43 4.47 5.26 -12.78
N ALA A 44 3.79 4.17 -13.13
CA ALA A 44 2.92 3.45 -12.21
C ALA A 44 3.70 2.82 -11.05
N ALA A 45 4.90 2.27 -11.31
CA ALA A 45 5.78 1.70 -10.30
C ALA A 45 6.31 2.77 -9.33
N ALA A 46 6.71 3.94 -9.84
CA ALA A 46 7.13 5.08 -9.02
C ALA A 46 5.99 5.55 -8.10
N GLY A 47 4.79 5.77 -8.65
CA GLY A 47 3.63 6.18 -7.86
C GLY A 47 3.20 5.14 -6.82
N LEU A 48 3.35 3.85 -7.12
CA LEU A 48 3.12 2.77 -6.15
C LEU A 48 4.13 2.81 -5.01
N GLN A 49 5.41 3.02 -5.31
CA GLN A 49 6.46 3.09 -4.30
C GLN A 49 6.29 4.28 -3.36
N GLU A 50 5.91 5.45 -3.89
CA GLU A 50 5.58 6.62 -3.08
C GLU A 50 4.37 6.37 -2.15
N ALA A 51 3.31 5.76 -2.69
CA ALA A 51 2.13 5.40 -1.91
C ALA A 51 2.47 4.39 -0.79
N LEU A 52 3.30 3.39 -1.09
CA LEU A 52 3.75 2.40 -0.10
C LEU A 52 4.59 3.04 1.00
N ALA A 53 5.58 3.88 0.65
CA ALA A 53 6.40 4.57 1.62
C ALA A 53 5.56 5.46 2.55
N GLY A 54 4.60 6.19 1.98
CA GLY A 54 3.66 7.01 2.74
C GLY A 54 2.72 6.19 3.64
N ALA A 55 2.27 5.03 3.19
CA ALA A 55 1.47 4.13 4.02
C ALA A 55 2.31 3.58 5.19
N VAL A 56 3.48 3.00 4.92
CA VAL A 56 4.35 2.40 5.95
C VAL A 56 4.73 3.41 7.03
N ASP A 57 5.12 4.64 6.65
CA ASP A 57 5.43 5.70 7.61
C ASP A 57 4.24 6.00 8.54
N HIS A 58 3.03 6.14 7.97
CA HIS A 58 1.82 6.41 8.75
C HIS A 58 1.47 5.25 9.70
N PHE A 59 1.60 4.01 9.22
CA PHE A 59 1.42 2.81 10.01
C PHE A 59 2.45 2.70 11.15
N GLN A 60 3.71 3.08 10.92
CA GLN A 60 4.73 3.12 11.97
C GLN A 60 4.41 4.19 13.03
N ARG A 61 3.94 5.36 12.62
CA ARG A 61 3.49 6.40 13.57
C ARG A 61 2.29 5.94 14.38
N ALA A 62 1.31 5.28 13.76
CA ALA A 62 0.14 4.74 14.46
C ALA A 62 0.53 3.61 15.45
N ALA A 63 1.44 2.73 15.04
CA ALA A 63 1.97 1.68 15.91
C ALA A 63 2.62 2.23 17.19
N ARG A 64 3.27 3.40 17.11
CA ARG A 64 3.88 4.09 18.25
C ARG A 64 2.89 4.83 19.15
N GLN A 65 1.75 5.27 18.61
CA GLN A 65 0.79 6.13 19.32
C GLN A 65 -0.34 5.37 20.03
N GLY A 66 -0.62 4.14 19.61
CA GLY A 66 -1.70 3.34 20.21
C GLY A 66 -1.82 1.92 19.66
N GLY A 67 -0.95 1.55 18.72
CA GLY A 67 -1.03 0.28 18.01
C GLY A 67 -1.81 0.41 16.71
N VAL A 68 -1.55 -0.51 15.79
CA VAL A 68 -2.28 -0.60 14.53
C VAL A 68 -3.37 -1.66 14.67
N PRO A 69 -4.62 -1.39 14.25
CA PRO A 69 -5.67 -2.39 14.24
C PRO A 69 -5.24 -3.67 13.52
N PRO A 70 -5.43 -4.87 14.11
CA PRO A 70 -5.07 -6.15 13.50
C PRO A 70 -5.53 -6.34 12.03
N PRO A 71 -6.78 -5.98 11.64
CA PRO A 71 -7.21 -6.14 10.25
C PRO A 71 -6.43 -5.26 9.28
N LEU A 72 -6.08 -4.03 9.68
CA LEU A 72 -5.28 -3.11 8.85
C LEU A 72 -3.84 -3.59 8.72
N ARG A 73 -3.26 -4.14 9.80
CA ARG A 73 -1.94 -4.79 9.77
C ARG A 73 -1.88 -5.93 8.76
N ARG A 74 -2.92 -6.78 8.73
CA ARG A 74 -3.00 -7.90 7.78
C ARG A 74 -3.09 -7.40 6.34
N ARG A 75 -3.92 -6.40 6.06
CA ARG A 75 -4.04 -5.79 4.72
C ARG A 75 -2.71 -5.18 4.26
N LEU A 76 -2.03 -4.45 5.12
CA LEU A 76 -0.70 -3.89 4.82
C LEU A 76 0.30 -5.00 4.47
N ALA A 77 0.33 -6.09 5.25
CA ALA A 77 1.22 -7.21 4.99
C ALA A 77 0.95 -7.87 3.63
N LEU A 78 -0.33 -8.05 3.26
CA LEU A 78 -0.73 -8.59 1.96
C LEU A 78 -0.29 -7.67 0.81
N ALA A 79 -0.68 -6.39 0.88
CA ALA A 79 -0.33 -5.41 -0.14
C ALA A 79 1.19 -5.26 -0.31
N SER A 80 1.95 -5.29 0.80
CA SER A 80 3.42 -5.22 0.76
C SER A 80 4.04 -6.47 0.12
N GLY A 81 3.44 -7.65 0.35
CA GLY A 81 3.84 -8.89 -0.31
C GLY A 81 3.59 -8.86 -1.82
N GLU A 82 2.46 -8.30 -2.25
CA GLU A 82 2.16 -8.12 -3.67
C GLU A 82 3.12 -7.15 -4.36
N VAL A 83 3.44 -6.02 -3.73
CA VAL A 83 4.45 -5.08 -4.25
C VAL A 83 5.81 -5.76 -4.39
N ALA A 84 6.24 -6.53 -3.39
CA ALA A 84 7.52 -7.23 -3.45
C ALA A 84 7.56 -8.24 -4.61
N ALA A 85 6.50 -9.04 -4.79
CA ALA A 85 6.40 -9.98 -5.91
C ALA A 85 6.41 -9.27 -7.28
N GLN A 86 5.72 -8.14 -7.40
CA GLN A 86 5.70 -7.35 -8.64
C GLN A 86 7.06 -6.75 -8.98
N ARG A 87 7.80 -6.23 -7.99
CA ARG A 87 9.14 -5.69 -8.19
C ARG A 87 10.13 -6.75 -8.65
N GLU A 88 10.06 -7.95 -8.06
CA GLU A 88 10.90 -9.09 -8.47
C GLU A 88 10.58 -9.52 -9.91
N ALA A 89 9.29 -9.57 -10.28
CA ALA A 89 8.87 -9.90 -11.64
C ALA A 89 9.34 -8.86 -12.66
N LEU A 90 9.25 -7.58 -12.32
CA LEU A 90 9.69 -6.47 -13.17
C LEU A 90 11.21 -6.47 -13.33
N ALA A 91 11.96 -6.61 -12.23
CA ALA A 91 13.42 -6.71 -12.26
C ALA A 91 13.90 -7.87 -13.14
N ARG A 92 13.20 -9.02 -13.07
CA ARG A 92 13.48 -10.18 -13.93
C ARG A 92 13.17 -9.90 -15.40
N ALA A 93 12.07 -9.21 -15.70
CA ALA A 93 11.70 -8.87 -17.07
C ALA A 93 12.64 -7.85 -17.71
N THR A 94 13.22 -6.93 -16.93
CA THR A 94 14.18 -5.92 -17.42
C THR A 94 15.62 -6.41 -17.49
N ALA A 95 15.96 -7.53 -16.83
CA ALA A 95 17.31 -8.09 -16.80
C ALA A 95 17.57 -9.15 -17.88
N ALA A 96 16.55 -9.55 -18.65
CA ALA A 96 16.60 -10.59 -19.68
C ALA A 96 16.84 -10.04 -21.09
#